data_AF-A0A9E3P0V7-F1
#
_entry.id   AF-A0A9E3P0V7-F1
#
_cell.length_a   1.000
_cell.length_b   1.000
_cell.length_c   1.000
_cell.angle_alpha   90.00
_cell.angle_beta   90.00
_cell.angle_gamma   90.00
#
_symmetry.space_group_name_H-M   'P 1'
#
loop_
_entity.id
_entity.type
_entity.pdbx_description
1 polymer ?
#
loop_
_entity_poly.entity_id
_entity_poly.type
_entity_poly.pdbx_seq_one_letter_code
_entity_poly.pdbx_strand_id
1 'polypeptide(L)' 'MSKRIAGVVVSAALVFVSGCAPVPPWARGPLAHPTMVTDDMATGLDGHVRAVSEGASGNLGGGGGGCGCN' A
#
# COMPACT_ATOMS: atom_id res chain seq x y z
N MET A 1 -39.24 -19.83 17.59
CA MET A 1 -37.79 -20.09 17.82
C MET A 1 -36.93 -19.55 16.69
N SER A 2 -37.17 -19.94 15.43
CA SER A 2 -36.35 -19.58 14.26
C SER A 2 -36.19 -18.08 13.99
N LYS A 3 -37.26 -17.27 14.15
CA LYS A 3 -37.18 -15.81 13.97
C LYS A 3 -36.25 -15.11 14.98
N ARG A 4 -36.15 -15.65 16.21
CA ARG A 4 -35.23 -15.11 17.23
C ARG A 4 -33.78 -15.47 16.91
N ILE A 5 -33.54 -16.68 16.44
CA ILE A 5 -32.23 -17.14 15.98
C ILE A 5 -31.76 -16.33 14.76
N ALA A 6 -32.65 -16.11 13.78
CA ALA A 6 -32.36 -15.27 12.61
C ALA A 6 -32.00 -13.83 13.02
N GLY A 7 -32.72 -13.24 13.98
CA GLY A 7 -32.41 -11.91 14.51
C GLY A 7 -31.01 -11.83 15.14
N VAL A 8 -30.64 -12.84 15.94
CA VAL A 8 -29.30 -12.92 16.56
C VAL A 8 -28.21 -13.05 15.49
N VAL A 9 -28.39 -13.93 14.50
CA VAL A 9 -27.43 -14.12 13.41
C VAL A 9 -27.22 -12.84 12.60
N VAL A 10 -28.31 -12.13 12.25
CA VAL A 10 -28.22 -10.85 11.54
C VAL A 10 -27.46 -9.82 12.39
N SER A 11 -27.81 -9.67 13.67
CA SER A 11 -27.12 -8.72 14.55
C SER A 11 -25.62 -9.01 14.69
N ALA A 12 -25.23 -10.28 14.76
CA ALA A 12 -23.82 -10.68 14.81
C ALA A 12 -23.09 -10.35 13.50
N ALA A 13 -23.74 -10.56 12.35
CA ALA A 13 -23.14 -10.26 11.04
C ALA A 13 -22.85 -8.76 10.84
N LEU A 14 -23.71 -7.87 11.37
CA LEU A 14 -23.50 -6.42 11.28
C LEU A 14 -22.23 -5.94 12.01
N VAL A 15 -21.82 -6.62 13.10
CA VAL A 15 -20.60 -6.27 13.85
C VAL A 15 -19.33 -6.55 13.03
N PHE A 16 -19.34 -7.56 12.16
CA PHE A 16 -18.17 -7.90 11.36
C PHE A 16 -17.91 -6.92 10.20
N VAL A 17 -18.90 -6.14 9.78
CA VAL A 17 -18.77 -5.16 8.68
C VAL A 17 -18.34 -3.77 9.17
N SER A 18 -18.41 -3.48 10.47
CA SER A 18 -18.10 -2.15 11.02
C SER A 18 -16.61 -1.77 10.99
N GLY A 19 -15.72 -2.66 10.56
CA GLY A 19 -14.27 -2.39 10.45
C GLY A 19 -13.83 -1.71 9.14
N CYS A 20 -14.69 -1.68 8.12
CA CYS A 20 -14.37 -1.04 6.84
C CYS A 20 -14.59 0.47 6.91
N ALA A 21 -13.58 1.22 7.31
CA ALA A 21 -13.60 2.69 7.29
C ALA A 21 -12.64 3.25 6.22
N PRO A 22 -13.05 4.25 5.42
CA PRO A 22 -12.15 4.92 4.50
C PRO A 22 -11.13 5.75 5.30
N VAL A 23 -9.84 5.42 5.17
CA VAL A 23 -8.75 6.20 5.78
C VAL A 23 -8.29 7.28 4.82
N PRO A 24 -8.38 8.57 5.18
CA PRO A 24 -7.94 9.64 4.31
C PRO A 24 -6.42 9.57 4.07
N PRO A 25 -5.91 9.94 2.88
CA PRO A 25 -4.51 9.74 2.52
C PRO A 25 -3.50 10.33 3.53
N TRP A 26 -3.79 11.51 4.09
CA TRP A 26 -2.92 12.18 5.06
C TRP A 26 -2.87 11.50 6.43
N ALA A 27 -3.86 10.67 6.77
CA ALA A 27 -3.89 9.93 8.04
C ALA A 27 -3.06 8.64 8.01
N ARG A 28 -2.64 8.17 6.82
CA ARG A 28 -1.94 6.88 6.67
C ARG A 28 -0.56 6.86 7.34
N GLY A 29 0.16 7.99 7.36
CA GLY A 29 1.45 8.09 8.03
C GLY A 29 1.34 7.87 9.56
N PRO A 30 0.56 8.69 10.28
CA PRO A 30 0.38 8.54 11.73
C PRO A 30 -0.27 7.21 12.18
N LEU A 31 -1.09 6.59 11.32
CA LEU A 31 -1.77 5.32 11.61
C LEU A 31 -0.91 4.10 11.24
N ALA A 32 0.22 4.28 10.56
CA ALA A 32 1.10 3.18 10.19
C ALA A 32 1.76 2.60 11.45
N HIS A 33 1.74 1.27 11.57
CA HIS A 33 2.53 0.61 12.60
C HIS A 33 4.02 0.86 12.34
N PRO A 34 4.89 0.98 13.37
CA PRO A 34 6.32 1.25 13.18
C PRO A 34 7.04 0.25 12.27
N THR A 35 6.53 -0.98 12.17
CA THR A 35 7.07 -2.03 11.27
C THR A 35 6.58 -1.91 9.82
N MET A 36 5.62 -1.03 9.53
CA MET A 36 5.18 -0.69 8.16
C MET A 36 5.99 0.46 7.56
N VAL A 37 6.94 1.00 8.32
CA VAL A 37 7.93 1.95 7.80
C VAL A 37 8.91 1.14 6.96
N THR A 38 8.97 1.43 5.66
CA THR A 38 9.99 0.89 4.78
C THR A 38 11.34 1.50 5.19
N ASP A 39 12.41 0.70 5.25
CA ASP A 39 13.78 1.21 5.31
C ASP A 39 14.00 2.29 4.25
N ASP A 40 14.99 3.17 4.42
CA ASP A 40 15.19 4.41 3.67
C ASP A 40 15.14 4.23 2.12
N MET A 41 13.92 4.20 1.56
CA MET A 41 13.66 4.04 0.12
C MET A 41 14.11 5.28 -0.68
N ALA A 42 14.47 6.35 0.04
CA ALA A 42 14.95 7.60 -0.51
C ALA A 42 16.17 7.37 -1.43
N THR A 43 17.12 6.51 -1.04
CA THR A 43 18.33 6.28 -1.85
C THR A 43 18.04 5.60 -3.19
N GLY A 44 17.14 4.62 -3.23
CA GLY A 44 16.73 3.95 -4.48
C GLY A 44 15.87 4.86 -5.37
N LEU A 45 14.96 5.63 -4.76
CA LEU A 45 14.04 6.50 -5.50
C LEU A 45 14.75 7.73 -6.09
N ASP A 46 15.73 8.30 -5.39
CA ASP A 46 16.56 9.40 -5.90
C ASP A 46 17.34 8.98 -7.16
N GLY A 47 17.93 7.78 -7.14
CA GLY A 47 18.61 7.22 -8.32
C GLY A 47 17.65 7.01 -9.48
N HIS A 48 16.45 6.52 -9.21
CA HIS A 48 15.40 6.32 -10.22
C HIS A 48 14.91 7.64 -10.83
N VAL A 49 14.64 8.66 -10.00
CA VAL A 49 14.20 9.98 -10.45
C VAL A 49 15.31 10.67 -11.26
N ARG A 50 16.57 10.60 -10.82
CA ARG A 50 17.71 11.13 -11.59
C ARG A 50 17.87 10.40 -12.93
N ALA A 51 17.78 9.08 -12.97
CA ALA A 51 17.88 8.32 -14.22
C ALA A 51 16.80 8.71 -15.25
N VAL A 52 15.56 8.90 -14.79
CA VAL A 52 14.44 9.38 -15.65
C VAL A 52 14.65 10.83 -16.09
N SER A 53 15.10 11.69 -15.17
CA SER A 53 15.25 13.13 -15.42
C SER A 53 16.45 13.46 -16.31
N GLU A 54 17.55 12.72 -16.17
CA GLU A 54 18.78 12.93 -16.93
C GLU A 54 18.78 12.16 -18.26
N GLY A 55 17.75 11.36 -18.54
CA GLY A 55 17.67 10.53 -19.74
C GLY A 55 18.83 9.53 -19.86
N ALA A 56 19.51 9.24 -18.75
CA ALA A 56 20.71 8.44 -18.71
C ALA A 56 20.36 6.98 -19.02
N SER A 57 20.65 6.58 -20.25
CA SER A 57 20.61 5.21 -20.72
C SER A 57 21.41 4.29 -19.79
N GLY A 58 20.72 3.45 -19.01
CA GLY A 58 21.36 2.35 -18.27
C GLY A 58 20.75 2.08 -16.90
N ASN A 59 19.90 1.06 -16.83
CA ASN A 59 19.43 0.47 -15.59
C ASN A 59 20.62 -0.12 -14.81
N LEU A 60 20.79 0.28 -13.55
CA LEU A 60 21.56 -0.49 -12.58
C LEU A 60 20.80 -1.78 -12.28
N GLY A 61 21.05 -2.80 -13.10
CA GLY A 61 20.87 -4.23 -12.80
C GLY A 61 19.69 -4.59 -11.89
N GLY A 62 18.49 -4.61 -12.43
CA GLY A 62 17.31 -5.17 -11.77
C GLY A 62 16.15 -5.24 -12.76
N GLY A 63 15.66 -6.46 -13.04
CA GLY A 63 14.76 -6.74 -14.16
C GLY A 63 13.48 -5.89 -14.18
N GLY A 64 13.26 -5.21 -15.30
CA GLY A 64 11.94 -4.69 -15.69
C GLY A 64 11.93 -3.23 -16.13
N GLY A 65 12.06 -2.97 -17.44
CA GLY A 65 11.77 -1.68 -18.08
C GLY A 65 12.86 -1.22 -19.07
N GLY A 66 12.81 -1.69 -20.33
CA GLY A 66 13.68 -1.22 -21.43
C GLY A 66 13.36 0.23 -21.86
N CYS A 67 14.18 0.97 -22.62
CA CYS A 67 15.28 0.67 -23.54
C CYS A 67 16.47 1.62 -23.24
N GLY A 68 17.42 1.20 -22.40
CA GLY A 68 18.72 1.87 -22.22
C GLY A 68 19.79 0.88 -22.62
N CYS A 69 20.31 1.02 -23.85
CA CYS A 69 21.13 0.06 -24.57
C CYS A 69 22.24 -0.58 -23.71
N ASN A 70 22.32 -1.93 -23.76
CA ASN A 70 23.55 -2.68 -23.47
C ASN A 70 24.59 -2.40 -24.56
#